data_AF-A0A221UUP7-F1
#
_entry.id   AF-A0A221UUP7-F1
#
_cell.length_a   1.000
_cell.length_b   1.000
_cell.length_c   1.000
_cell.angle_alpha   90.00
_cell.angle_beta   90.00
_cell.angle_gamma   90.00
#
_symmetry.space_group_name_H-M   'P 1'
#
loop_
_entity.id
_entity.type
_entity.pdbx_description
1 polymer ?
#
loop_
_entity_poly.entity_id
_entity_poly.type
_entity_poly.pdbx_seq_one_letter_code
_entity_poly.pdbx_strand_id
1 'polypeptide(L)'
;MIEDELIKIWQSSPNQERIKFEKSRLILEVQSNLDRFHRAVKIRDITEIGAAILGIPFFAYQVYAIPFPLSKIASGLIVLWSIYVIYRLRHAKRNKPGNYTETYIDYLRKSKKYLGIQKKLSDSLLYWYILPCLFAVLLFSLGAYLGGRADKQVFIRMIIIVIATGVGVYLWNKRAIKKQITPRLKKIDELLQVMEE
;
A
#
# COMPACT_ATOMS: atom_id res chain seq x y z
N MET A 1 -2.80 7.20 46.25
CA MET A 1 -3.28 6.09 47.11
C MET A 1 -3.55 4.82 46.31
N ILE A 2 -4.59 4.74 45.48
CA ILE A 2 -4.87 3.51 44.69
C ILE A 2 -3.74 3.18 43.69
N GLU A 3 -3.18 4.20 43.04
CA GLU A 3 -2.10 4.02 42.07
C GLU A 3 -0.78 3.56 42.72
N ASP A 4 -0.48 4.08 43.92
CA ASP A 4 0.71 3.69 44.70
C ASP A 4 0.60 2.26 45.22
N GLU A 5 -0.60 1.82 45.62
CA GLU A 5 -0.86 0.43 46.02
C GLU A 5 -0.71 -0.53 44.84
N LEU A 6 -1.19 -0.16 43.65
CA LEU A 6 -1.02 -0.96 42.43
C LEU A 6 0.46 -1.10 42.04
N ILE A 7 1.25 -0.01 42.16
CA ILE A 7 2.71 -0.05 41.91
C ILE A 7 3.40 -0.97 42.91
N LYS A 8 3.01 -0.92 44.19
CA LYS A 8 3.62 -1.75 45.24
C LYS A 8 3.29 -3.23 45.07
N ILE A 9 2.05 -3.55 44.68
CA ILE A 9 1.62 -4.91 44.33
C ILE A 9 2.42 -5.40 43.11
N TRP A 10 2.56 -4.60 42.06
CA TRP A 10 3.37 -4.94 40.88
C TRP A 10 4.85 -5.19 41.23
N GLN A 11 5.45 -4.35 42.08
CA GLN A 11 6.82 -4.51 42.58
C GLN A 11 7.00 -5.70 43.52
N SER A 12 5.92 -6.27 44.04
CA SER A 12 5.94 -7.49 44.87
C SER A 12 5.63 -8.78 44.09
N SER A 13 5.04 -8.68 42.89
CA SER A 13 4.73 -9.86 42.07
C SER A 13 5.99 -10.62 41.65
N PRO A 14 5.94 -11.97 41.60
CA PRO A 14 7.02 -12.81 41.11
C PRO A 14 7.44 -12.45 39.69
N ASN A 15 8.74 -12.61 39.39
CA ASN A 15 9.32 -12.24 38.09
C ASN A 15 8.58 -12.91 36.90
N GLN A 16 8.04 -14.13 37.08
CA GLN A 16 7.23 -14.84 36.09
C GLN A 16 5.91 -14.14 35.73
N GLU A 17 5.23 -13.50 36.68
CA GLU A 17 3.98 -12.78 36.42
C GLU A 17 4.21 -11.49 35.64
N ARG A 18 5.31 -10.77 35.97
CA ARG A 18 5.73 -9.58 35.21
C ARG A 18 6.06 -9.92 33.77
N ILE A 19 6.81 -10.99 33.54
CA ILE A 19 7.15 -11.49 32.20
C ILE A 19 5.87 -11.85 31.43
N LYS A 20 4.91 -12.55 32.04
CA LYS A 20 3.63 -12.91 31.40
C LYS A 20 2.79 -11.70 31.04
N PHE A 21 2.76 -10.69 31.91
CA PHE A 21 2.05 -9.43 31.66
C PHE A 21 2.70 -8.63 30.53
N GLU A 22 4.03 -8.48 30.52
CA GLU A 22 4.77 -7.80 29.47
C GLU A 22 4.59 -8.48 28.11
N LYS A 23 4.70 -9.82 28.06
CA LYS A 23 4.41 -10.61 26.85
C LYS A 23 2.99 -10.36 26.33
N SER A 24 1.99 -10.39 27.22
CA SER A 24 0.57 -10.18 26.84
C SER A 24 0.31 -8.76 26.31
N ARG A 25 0.93 -7.74 26.94
CA ARG A 25 0.85 -6.35 26.48
C ARG A 25 1.48 -6.20 25.09
N LEU A 26 2.63 -6.81 24.86
CA LEU A 26 3.36 -6.73 23.59
C LEU A 26 2.59 -7.42 22.45
N ILE A 27 1.94 -8.55 22.74
CA ILE A 27 1.01 -9.25 21.84
C ILE A 27 -0.14 -8.34 21.39
N LEU A 28 -0.83 -7.68 22.34
CA LEU A 28 -1.95 -6.78 22.05
C LEU A 28 -1.51 -5.57 21.23
N GLU A 29 -0.33 -5.02 21.54
CA GLU A 29 0.23 -3.90 20.80
C GLU A 29 0.59 -4.28 19.36
N VAL A 30 1.23 -5.43 19.15
CA VAL A 30 1.57 -5.91 17.79
C VAL A 30 0.30 -6.19 16.99
N GLN A 31 -0.69 -6.87 17.58
CA GLN A 31 -1.95 -7.19 16.91
C GLN A 31 -2.73 -5.93 16.50
N SER A 32 -2.94 -4.99 17.43
CA SER A 32 -3.63 -3.73 17.13
C SER A 32 -2.90 -2.89 16.06
N ASN A 33 -1.56 -2.93 16.02
CA ASN A 33 -0.77 -2.26 15.00
C ASN A 33 -0.88 -2.93 13.63
N LEU A 34 -0.94 -4.26 13.58
CA LEU A 34 -1.14 -5.06 12.37
C LEU A 34 -2.55 -4.84 11.80
N ASP A 35 -3.58 -4.82 12.64
CA ASP A 35 -4.96 -4.58 12.19
C ASP A 35 -5.13 -3.21 11.54
N ARG A 36 -4.54 -2.17 12.14
CA ARG A 36 -4.52 -0.82 11.54
C ARG A 36 -3.83 -0.83 10.18
N PHE A 37 -2.73 -1.56 10.04
CA PHE A 37 -2.01 -1.70 8.77
C PHE A 37 -2.86 -2.43 7.73
N HIS A 38 -3.45 -3.57 8.09
CA HIS A 38 -4.33 -4.32 7.20
C HIS A 38 -5.53 -3.51 6.74
N ARG A 39 -6.10 -2.68 7.62
CA ARG A 39 -7.18 -1.76 7.27
C ARG A 39 -6.71 -0.70 6.27
N ALA A 40 -5.54 -0.09 6.50
CA ALA A 40 -4.98 0.90 5.58
C ALA A 40 -4.71 0.31 4.19
N VAL A 41 -4.10 -0.88 4.12
CA VAL A 41 -3.87 -1.60 2.85
C VAL A 41 -5.20 -1.95 2.18
N LYS A 42 -6.20 -2.41 2.93
CA LYS A 42 -7.53 -2.72 2.38
C LYS A 42 -8.19 -1.48 1.76
N ILE A 43 -8.13 -0.32 2.43
CA ILE A 43 -8.68 0.92 1.91
C ILE A 43 -7.99 1.31 0.61
N ARG A 44 -6.64 1.29 0.59
CA ARG A 44 -5.85 1.56 -0.63
C ARG A 44 -6.25 0.64 -1.78
N ASP A 45 -6.28 -0.67 -1.54
CA ASP A 45 -6.61 -1.65 -2.57
C ASP A 45 -8.04 -1.45 -3.10
N ILE A 46 -9.02 -1.10 -2.24
CA ILE A 46 -10.38 -0.79 -2.67
C ILE A 46 -10.42 0.48 -3.53
N THR A 47 -9.71 1.54 -3.12
CA THR A 47 -9.67 2.79 -3.88
C THR A 47 -9.01 2.61 -5.25
N GLU A 48 -7.91 1.86 -5.33
CA GLU A 48 -7.19 1.61 -6.58
C GLU A 48 -8.00 0.70 -7.52
N ILE A 49 -8.63 -0.36 -6.99
CA ILE A 49 -9.50 -1.24 -7.78
C ILE A 49 -10.75 -0.48 -8.23
N GLY A 50 -11.35 0.34 -7.37
CA GLY A 50 -12.50 1.17 -7.74
C GLY A 50 -12.17 2.17 -8.84
N ALA A 51 -11.03 2.85 -8.74
CA ALA A 51 -10.54 3.76 -9.78
C ALA A 51 -10.29 3.02 -11.11
N ALA A 52 -9.73 1.81 -11.07
CA ALA A 52 -9.51 1.01 -12.27
C ALA A 52 -10.83 0.51 -12.90
N ILE A 53 -11.82 0.10 -12.10
CA ILE A 53 -13.14 -0.32 -12.59
C ILE A 53 -13.86 0.82 -13.31
N LEU A 54 -13.70 2.08 -12.86
CA LEU A 54 -14.26 3.26 -13.53
C LEU A 54 -13.40 3.71 -14.72
N GLY A 55 -12.08 3.63 -14.59
CA GLY A 55 -11.13 4.07 -15.62
C GLY A 55 -11.14 3.19 -16.86
N ILE A 56 -11.24 1.86 -16.71
CA ILE A 56 -11.25 0.91 -17.83
C ILE A 56 -12.37 1.21 -18.84
N PRO A 57 -13.67 1.29 -18.47
CA PRO A 57 -14.73 1.57 -19.44
C PRO A 57 -14.60 2.97 -20.03
N PHE A 58 -14.17 3.96 -19.24
CA PHE A 58 -13.92 5.32 -19.74
C PHE A 58 -12.85 5.32 -20.85
N PHE A 59 -11.68 4.74 -20.59
CA PHE A 59 -10.62 4.69 -21.59
C PHE A 59 -10.92 3.73 -22.74
N ALA A 60 -11.66 2.65 -22.50
CA ALA A 60 -12.13 1.76 -23.57
C ALA A 60 -13.07 2.49 -24.54
N TYR A 61 -13.98 3.33 -24.04
CA TYR A 61 -14.82 4.19 -24.89
C TYR A 61 -13.98 5.17 -25.72
N GLN A 62 -12.96 5.78 -25.10
CA GLN A 62 -12.08 6.75 -25.77
C GLN A 62 -11.28 6.13 -26.94
N VAL A 63 -11.00 4.82 -26.93
CA VAL A 63 -10.36 4.11 -28.05
C VAL A 63 -11.22 4.21 -29.32
N TYR A 64 -12.54 4.17 -29.20
CA TYR A 64 -13.46 4.28 -30.34
C TYR A 64 -13.81 5.73 -30.66
N ALA A 65 -13.95 6.58 -29.65
CA ALA A 65 -14.43 7.96 -29.81
C ALA A 65 -13.36 8.94 -30.32
N ILE A 66 -12.07 8.71 -30.08
CA ILE A 66 -11.00 9.64 -30.46
C ILE A 66 -10.43 9.24 -31.83
N PRO A 67 -10.37 10.12 -32.84
CA PRO A 67 -9.83 9.78 -34.15
C PRO A 67 -8.29 9.66 -34.18
N PHE A 68 -7.59 10.22 -33.18
CA PHE A 68 -6.12 10.30 -33.17
C PHE A 68 -5.47 8.96 -32.79
N PRO A 69 -4.62 8.38 -33.66
CA PRO A 69 -4.03 7.06 -33.42
C PRO A 69 -3.18 7.01 -32.15
N LEU A 70 -2.44 8.07 -31.84
CA LEU A 70 -1.58 8.13 -30.66
C LEU A 70 -2.38 8.08 -29.35
N SER A 71 -3.50 8.81 -29.26
CA SER A 71 -4.40 8.78 -28.10
C SER A 71 -5.19 7.47 -27.99
N LYS A 72 -5.47 6.79 -29.10
CA LYS A 72 -6.06 5.43 -29.09
C LYS A 72 -5.09 4.42 -28.47
N ILE A 73 -3.83 4.42 -28.94
CA ILE A 73 -2.78 3.53 -28.40
C ILE A 73 -2.59 3.81 -26.91
N ALA A 74 -2.51 5.09 -26.52
CA ALA A 74 -2.37 5.47 -25.12
C ALA A 74 -3.56 4.98 -24.26
N SER A 75 -4.80 5.12 -24.74
CA SER A 75 -5.99 4.62 -24.03
C SER A 75 -5.92 3.09 -23.84
N GLY A 76 -5.51 2.35 -24.87
CA GLY A 76 -5.29 0.90 -24.76
C GLY A 76 -4.20 0.54 -23.73
N LEU A 77 -3.09 1.28 -23.72
CA LEU A 77 -2.03 1.12 -22.72
C LEU A 77 -2.51 1.40 -21.29
N ILE A 78 -3.36 2.42 -21.09
CA ILE A 78 -3.95 2.74 -19.78
C ILE A 78 -4.84 1.60 -19.28
N VAL A 79 -5.63 0.98 -20.17
CA VAL A 79 -6.46 -0.19 -19.82
C VAL A 79 -5.58 -1.37 -19.41
N LEU A 80 -4.56 -1.70 -20.21
CA LEU A 80 -3.62 -2.78 -19.89
C LEU A 80 -2.87 -2.53 -18.58
N TRP A 81 -2.41 -1.30 -18.37
CA TRP A 81 -1.77 -0.89 -17.13
C TRP A 81 -2.71 -1.03 -15.93
N SER A 82 -3.98 -0.63 -16.06
CA SER A 82 -4.98 -0.75 -14.99
C SER A 82 -5.21 -2.22 -14.60
N ILE A 83 -5.29 -3.11 -15.60
CA ILE A 83 -5.40 -4.57 -15.37
C ILE A 83 -4.14 -5.10 -14.66
N TYR A 84 -2.96 -4.67 -15.10
CA TYR A 84 -1.69 -5.04 -14.51
C TYR A 84 -1.59 -4.62 -13.03
N VAL A 85 -2.01 -3.39 -12.70
CA VAL A 85 -2.07 -2.89 -11.32
C VAL A 85 -2.99 -3.77 -10.47
N ILE A 86 -4.21 -4.06 -10.94
CA ILE A 86 -5.15 -4.93 -10.22
C ILE A 86 -4.54 -6.31 -9.97
N TYR A 87 -3.92 -6.91 -10.99
CA TYR A 87 -3.27 -8.21 -10.88
C TYR A 87 -2.18 -8.20 -9.81
N ARG A 88 -1.31 -7.19 -9.84
CA ARG A 88 -0.17 -7.07 -8.92
C ARG A 88 -0.61 -6.87 -7.47
N LEU A 89 -1.65 -6.06 -7.23
CA LEU A 89 -2.26 -5.88 -5.91
C LEU A 89 -2.92 -7.16 -5.39
N ARG A 90 -3.70 -7.85 -6.25
CA ARG A 90 -4.32 -9.14 -5.89
C ARG A 90 -3.28 -10.21 -5.57
N HIS A 91 -2.19 -10.26 -6.32
CA HIS A 91 -1.08 -11.17 -6.05
C HIS A 91 -0.44 -10.90 -4.69
N ALA A 92 -0.18 -9.63 -4.34
CA ALA A 92 0.32 -9.28 -3.01
C ALA A 92 -0.66 -9.68 -1.90
N LYS A 93 -1.97 -9.46 -2.10
CA LYS A 93 -3.03 -9.80 -1.14
C LYS A 93 -3.13 -11.30 -0.82
N ARG A 94 -2.77 -12.19 -1.75
CA ARG A 94 -2.76 -13.65 -1.51
C ARG A 94 -1.85 -14.08 -0.36
N ASN A 95 -0.84 -13.27 -0.03
CA ASN A 95 0.10 -13.55 1.05
C ASN A 95 -0.36 -13.02 2.42
N LYS A 96 -1.58 -12.48 2.53
CA LYS A 96 -2.11 -11.97 3.80
C LYS A 96 -2.32 -13.15 4.78
N PRO A 97 -1.90 -13.03 6.05
CA PRO A 97 -2.16 -14.06 7.06
C PRO A 97 -3.67 -14.34 7.22
N GLY A 98 -4.03 -15.62 7.34
CA GLY A 98 -5.38 -16.07 7.66
C GLY A 98 -5.64 -16.05 9.17
N ASN A 99 -6.91 -16.10 9.58
CA ASN A 99 -7.32 -15.89 10.97
C ASN A 99 -7.61 -17.17 11.79
N TYR A 100 -7.68 -18.36 11.19
CA TYR A 100 -8.52 -19.41 11.79
C TYR A 100 -7.85 -20.75 12.17
N THR A 101 -6.58 -21.00 11.83
CA THR A 101 -5.98 -22.34 12.06
C THR A 101 -4.49 -22.35 12.42
N GLU A 102 -3.90 -21.20 12.73
CA GLU A 102 -2.45 -21.09 12.93
C GLU A 102 -2.10 -20.68 14.36
N THR A 103 -1.03 -21.26 14.89
CA THR A 103 -0.42 -20.80 16.14
C THR A 103 -0.04 -19.32 16.01
N TYR A 104 -0.10 -18.57 17.11
CA TYR A 104 0.21 -17.14 17.10
C TYR A 104 1.61 -16.82 16.53
N ILE A 105 2.60 -17.70 16.74
CA ILE A 105 3.94 -17.59 16.12
C ILE A 105 3.87 -17.67 14.59
N ASP A 106 3.08 -18.58 14.04
CA ASP A 106 2.91 -18.73 12.59
C ASP A 106 2.18 -17.52 12.00
N TYR A 107 1.18 -16.99 12.70
CA TYR A 107 0.53 -15.74 12.33
C TYR A 107 1.54 -14.57 12.26
N LEU A 108 2.42 -14.43 13.25
CA LEU A 108 3.47 -13.39 13.26
C LEU A 108 4.46 -13.57 12.10
N ARG A 109 4.91 -14.81 11.86
CA ARG A 109 5.83 -15.13 10.77
C ARG A 109 5.23 -14.81 9.39
N LYS A 110 3.95 -15.14 9.18
CA LYS A 110 3.22 -14.76 7.95
C LYS A 110 2.99 -13.26 7.86
N SER A 111 2.68 -12.59 8.97
CA SER A 111 2.55 -11.13 9.03
C SER A 111 3.85 -10.42 8.65
N LYS A 112 5.00 -10.88 9.16
CA LYS A 112 6.34 -10.41 8.78
C LYS A 112 6.59 -10.58 7.28
N LYS A 113 6.31 -11.77 6.73
CA LYS A 113 6.44 -12.04 5.30
C LYS A 113 5.56 -11.09 4.46
N TYR A 114 4.31 -10.90 4.86
CA TYR A 114 3.37 -10.02 4.18
C TYR A 114 3.81 -8.55 4.22
N LEU A 115 4.26 -8.04 5.37
CA LEU A 115 4.86 -6.71 5.52
C LEU A 115 6.08 -6.54 4.62
N GLY A 116 6.94 -7.56 4.52
CA GLY A 116 8.08 -7.57 3.61
C GLY A 116 7.69 -7.47 2.13
N ILE A 117 6.63 -8.17 1.72
CA ILE A 117 6.08 -8.08 0.36
C ILE A 117 5.53 -6.68 0.10
N GLN A 118 4.76 -6.12 1.03
CA GLN A 118 4.22 -4.76 0.91
C GLN A 118 5.34 -3.71 0.88
N LYS A 119 6.42 -3.90 1.65
CA LYS A 119 7.62 -3.06 1.58
C LYS A 119 8.23 -3.09 0.18
N LYS A 120 8.53 -4.27 -0.37
CA LYS A 120 9.11 -4.42 -1.72
C LYS A 120 8.20 -3.84 -2.80
N LEU A 121 6.89 -4.03 -2.67
CA LEU A 121 5.91 -3.44 -3.59
C LEU A 121 5.94 -1.91 -3.54
N SER A 122 6.06 -1.35 -2.34
CA SER A 122 6.14 0.08 -2.10
C SER A 122 7.49 0.65 -2.55
N ASP A 123 8.61 -0.04 -2.33
CA ASP A 123 9.95 0.39 -2.78
C ASP A 123 10.03 0.43 -4.31
N SER A 124 9.37 -0.51 -4.99
CA SER A 124 9.32 -0.58 -6.46
C SER A 124 8.20 0.27 -7.09
N LEU A 125 7.37 0.97 -6.30
CA LEU A 125 6.19 1.73 -6.75
C LEU A 125 6.48 2.67 -7.93
N LEU A 126 7.65 3.30 -7.92
CA LEU A 126 8.06 4.21 -8.99
C LEU A 126 8.07 3.52 -10.36
N TYR A 127 8.54 2.28 -10.43
CA TYR A 127 8.73 1.55 -11.70
C TYR A 127 7.48 0.87 -12.21
N TRP A 128 6.64 0.33 -11.33
CA TRP A 128 5.50 -0.47 -11.77
C TRP A 128 4.18 0.29 -11.80
N TYR A 129 4.09 1.39 -11.05
CA TYR A 129 2.86 2.18 -10.92
C TYR A 129 3.04 3.56 -11.55
N ILE A 130 4.00 4.35 -11.06
CA ILE A 130 4.13 5.77 -11.42
C ILE A 130 4.63 5.95 -12.85
N LEU A 131 5.75 5.31 -13.22
CA LEU A 131 6.37 5.45 -14.55
C LEU A 131 5.43 5.03 -15.70
N PRO A 132 4.80 3.84 -15.67
CA PRO A 132 3.90 3.43 -16.75
C PRO A 132 2.67 4.33 -16.86
N CYS A 133 2.14 4.82 -15.73
CA CYS A 133 1.03 5.77 -15.70
C CYS A 133 1.44 7.12 -16.33
N LEU A 134 2.58 7.67 -15.90
CA LEU A 134 3.14 8.89 -16.48
C LEU A 134 3.32 8.76 -17.99
N PHE A 135 3.95 7.67 -18.44
CA PHE A 135 4.20 7.43 -19.85
C PHE A 135 2.90 7.37 -20.66
N ALA A 136 1.90 6.62 -20.17
CA ALA A 136 0.63 6.46 -20.87
C ALA A 136 -0.16 7.77 -20.94
N VAL A 137 -0.18 8.56 -19.85
CA VAL A 137 -0.85 9.87 -19.83
C VAL A 137 -0.13 10.88 -20.72
N LEU A 138 1.20 10.92 -20.72
CA LEU A 138 1.98 11.77 -21.62
C LEU A 138 1.68 11.48 -23.09
N LEU A 139 1.63 10.19 -23.45
CA LEU A 139 1.30 9.77 -24.81
C LEU A 139 -0.13 10.18 -25.20
N PHE A 140 -1.08 10.03 -24.27
CA PHE A 140 -2.47 10.43 -24.47
C PHE A 140 -2.60 11.95 -24.70
N SER A 141 -1.98 12.75 -23.83
CA SER A 141 -1.97 14.21 -23.91
C SER A 141 -1.27 14.72 -25.18
N LEU A 142 -0.17 14.07 -25.59
CA LEU A 142 0.53 14.42 -26.82
C LEU A 142 -0.34 14.15 -28.05
N GLY A 143 -1.03 13.01 -28.09
CA GLY A 143 -1.97 12.70 -29.16
C GLY A 143 -3.13 13.69 -29.25
N ALA A 144 -3.64 14.16 -28.10
CA ALA A 144 -4.70 15.17 -28.06
C ALA A 144 -4.22 16.55 -28.52
N TYR A 145 -2.99 16.93 -28.19
CA TYR A 145 -2.35 18.17 -28.64
C TYR A 145 -2.09 18.16 -30.15
N LEU A 146 -1.43 17.12 -30.66
CA LEU A 146 -1.17 16.97 -32.10
C LEU A 146 -2.45 16.85 -32.93
N GLY A 147 -3.51 16.30 -32.34
CA GLY A 147 -4.83 16.21 -32.94
C GLY A 147 -5.64 17.52 -32.93
N GLY A 148 -5.11 18.61 -32.37
CA GLY A 148 -5.81 19.90 -32.29
C GLY A 148 -6.98 19.93 -31.31
N ARG A 149 -7.14 18.91 -30.44
CA ARG A 149 -8.22 18.83 -29.45
C ARG A 149 -7.87 19.53 -28.13
N ALA A 150 -6.59 19.77 -27.88
CA ALA A 150 -6.10 20.45 -26.69
C ALA A 150 -5.11 21.55 -27.06
N ASP A 151 -5.31 22.74 -26.50
CA ASP A 151 -4.36 23.83 -26.66
C ASP A 151 -3.07 23.58 -25.86
N LYS A 152 -1.99 24.27 -26.25
CA LYS A 152 -0.68 24.20 -25.59
C LYS A 152 -0.77 24.43 -24.08
N GLN A 153 -1.63 25.35 -23.63
CA GLN A 153 -1.82 25.62 -22.20
C GLN A 153 -2.42 24.42 -21.46
N VAL A 154 -3.41 23.75 -22.06
CA VAL A 154 -4.06 22.56 -21.48
C VAL A 154 -3.05 21.41 -21.41
N PHE A 155 -2.27 21.21 -22.46
CA PHE A 155 -1.21 20.20 -22.52
C PHE A 155 -0.17 20.40 -21.40
N ILE A 156 0.36 21.62 -21.26
CA ILE A 156 1.36 21.93 -20.21
C ILE A 156 0.77 21.73 -18.82
N ARG A 157 -0.46 22.22 -18.56
CA ARG A 157 -1.12 22.05 -17.26
C ARG A 157 -1.30 20.57 -16.91
N MET A 158 -1.74 19.74 -17.86
CA MET A 158 -1.86 18.29 -17.63
C MET A 158 -0.52 17.67 -17.23
N ILE A 159 0.57 17.98 -17.95
CA ILE A 159 1.90 17.45 -17.61
C ILE A 159 2.30 17.82 -16.18
N ILE A 160 2.14 19.09 -15.80
CA ILE A 160 2.49 19.56 -14.46
C ILE A 160 1.68 18.82 -13.40
N ILE A 161 0.36 18.68 -13.59
CA ILE A 161 -0.53 18.00 -12.64
C ILE A 161 -0.12 16.53 -12.48
N VAL A 162 0.16 15.83 -13.57
CA VAL A 162 0.50 14.39 -13.53
C VAL A 162 1.86 14.19 -12.85
N ILE A 163 2.86 15.02 -13.17
CA ILE A 163 4.17 14.96 -12.51
C ILE A 163 4.03 15.28 -11.02
N ALA A 164 3.34 16.36 -10.65
CA ALA A 164 3.12 16.74 -9.26
C ALA A 164 2.41 15.64 -8.47
N THR A 165 1.40 15.01 -9.07
CA THR A 165 0.68 13.87 -8.46
C THR A 165 1.60 12.66 -8.30
N GLY A 166 2.38 12.31 -9.32
CA GLY A 166 3.35 11.22 -9.26
C GLY A 166 4.41 11.42 -8.15
N VAL A 167 4.95 12.64 -8.04
CA VAL A 167 5.91 13.00 -6.97
C VAL A 167 5.23 12.93 -5.60
N GLY A 168 4.02 13.46 -5.46
CA GLY A 168 3.26 13.40 -4.22
C GLY A 168 3.00 11.96 -3.74
N VAL A 169 2.58 11.08 -4.67
CA VAL A 169 2.37 9.65 -4.40
C VAL A 169 3.69 8.98 -3.99
N TYR A 170 4.79 9.26 -4.68
CA TYR A 170 6.10 8.71 -4.34
C TYR A 170 6.56 9.11 -2.92
N LEU A 171 6.44 10.40 -2.58
CA LEU A 171 6.84 10.91 -1.26
C LEU A 171 5.95 10.36 -0.15
N TRP A 172 4.63 10.31 -0.37
CA TRP A 172 3.70 9.71 0.59
C TRP A 172 4.05 8.23 0.81
N ASN A 173 4.27 7.48 -0.25
CA ASN A 173 4.63 6.08 -0.16
C ASN A 173 5.94 5.87 0.62
N LYS A 174 7.00 6.63 0.34
CA LYS A 174 8.27 6.54 1.08
C LYS A 174 8.10 6.89 2.57
N ARG A 175 7.27 7.90 2.86
CA ARG A 175 6.89 8.25 4.24
C ARG A 175 6.10 7.13 4.92
N ALA A 176 5.20 6.46 4.21
CA ALA A 176 4.43 5.33 4.73
C ALA A 176 5.34 4.14 5.06
N ILE A 177 6.32 3.82 4.21
CA ILE A 177 7.32 2.77 4.50
C ILE A 177 8.06 3.09 5.80
N LYS A 178 8.63 4.31 5.89
CA LYS A 178 9.43 4.73 7.06
C LYS A 178 8.62 4.79 8.36
N LYS A 179 7.41 5.35 8.31
CA LYS A 179 6.57 5.57 9.51
C LYS A 179 5.72 4.37 9.89
N GLN A 180 5.36 3.51 8.94
CA GLN A 180 4.40 2.45 9.19
C GLN A 180 5.01 1.05 9.08
N ILE A 181 5.76 0.75 8.02
CA ILE A 181 6.19 -0.62 7.74
C ILE A 181 7.44 -0.99 8.54
N THR A 182 8.48 -0.15 8.51
CA THR A 182 9.74 -0.40 9.22
C THR A 182 9.58 -0.62 10.74
N PRO A 183 8.87 0.24 11.50
CA PRO A 183 8.74 0.03 12.94
C PRO A 183 7.90 -1.22 13.28
N ARG A 184 6.91 -1.57 12.44
CA ARG A 184 6.10 -2.79 12.64
C ARG A 184 6.90 -4.06 12.41
N LEU A 185 7.77 -4.08 11.40
CA LEU A 185 8.70 -5.19 11.19
C LEU A 185 9.59 -5.41 12.42
N LYS A 186 10.17 -4.32 12.95
CA LYS A 186 11.03 -4.39 14.13
C LYS A 186 10.29 -4.96 15.35
N LYS A 187 9.06 -4.51 15.62
CA LYS A 187 8.24 -5.03 16.74
C LYS A 187 7.89 -6.51 16.60
N ILE A 188 7.64 -6.99 15.38
CA ILE A 188 7.39 -8.41 15.13
C ILE A 188 8.66 -9.23 15.35
N ASP A 189 9.82 -8.71 14.95
CA ASP A 189 11.11 -9.37 15.19
C ASP A 189 11.42 -9.48 16.69
N GLU A 190 11.20 -8.39 17.45
CA GLU A 190 11.35 -8.37 18.91
C GLU A 190 10.39 -9.37 19.59
N LEU A 191 9.13 -9.43 19.17
CA LEU A 191 8.15 -10.37 19.73
C LEU A 191 8.45 -11.83 19.41
N LEU A 192 8.92 -12.12 18.18
CA LEU A 192 9.32 -13.48 17.80
C LEU A 192 10.49 -13.97 18.64
N GLN A 193 11.50 -13.12 18.89
CA GLN A 193 12.65 -13.48 19.72
C GLN A 193 12.23 -13.83 21.16
N VAL A 194 11.36 -13.02 21.78
CA VAL A 194 10.86 -13.23 23.16
C VAL A 194 9.94 -14.46 23.28
N MET A 195 9.38 -14.93 22.16
CA MET A 195 8.49 -16.08 22.12
C MET A 195 9.21 -17.41 21.80
N GLU A 196 10.36 -17.34 21.14
CA GLU A 196 11.21 -18.49 20.82
C GLU A 196 12.23 -18.80 21.94
N GLU A 197 12.51 -17.82 22.83
CA GLU A 197 13.19 -17.97 24.13
C GLU A 197 12.24 -18.43 25.26
#